data_AF-A0A2P2JCQ5-F1
#
_entry.id   AF-A0A2P2JCQ5-F1
#
_cell.length_a   1.000
_cell.length_b   1.000
_cell.length_c   1.000
_cell.angle_alpha   90.00
_cell.angle_beta   90.00
_cell.angle_gamma   90.00
#
_symmetry.space_group_name_H-M   'P 1'
#
loop_
_entity.id
_entity.type
_entity.pdbx_description
1 polymer ?
#
loop_
_entity_poly.entity_id
_entity_poly.type
_entity_poly.pdbx_seq_one_letter_code
_entity_poly.pdbx_strand_id
1 'polypeptide(L)'
;MAMALWLHRKRLAFNLTSSLPARIRQAGGFRSDAALAAIAEARESKTQNLVLYNYPSFSGAFSALFAHIFHCRLHLPCLVLPFSSVEPFRVEDFQIEGLERCYLLDFLGPPGFALALSRRYACKIIGFDHRKSVLSRIQSIQDCADKVSFCVDFEKSSSSAVYDFFSSKLADVKSPDGEVAGLLEPEEQDRVEMVLKYIEDVDLRQWSLPDIKAFRIGLSEWRSKINCITNPHMYEKLLEISTIDLIAKGKSTISIREIAASKLLDKVFKVRLGGGFYGECLGVRADGHSNLSDEIGKQLSFKSTAAGLR
;
A
#
# COMPACT_ATOMS: atom_id res chain seq x y z
N MET A 1 4.57 -32.88 14.10
CA MET A 1 3.89 -32.54 15.36
C MET A 1 4.93 -32.05 16.37
N ALA A 2 5.24 -30.75 16.35
CA ALA A 2 5.86 -29.93 17.41
C ALA A 2 6.40 -28.63 16.78
N MET A 3 5.53 -27.64 16.55
CA MET A 3 5.92 -26.23 16.43
C MET A 3 4.96 -25.43 17.31
N ALA A 4 5.38 -25.20 18.54
CA ALA A 4 4.77 -24.25 19.44
C ALA A 4 5.88 -23.68 20.32
N LEU A 5 5.75 -22.39 20.65
CA LEU A 5 6.51 -21.61 21.65
C LEU A 5 7.65 -20.74 21.12
N TRP A 6 7.33 -19.48 20.83
CA TRP A 6 7.84 -18.24 21.46
C TRP A 6 7.60 -17.08 20.48
N LEU A 7 6.86 -16.01 20.81
CA LEU A 7 7.22 -14.98 21.77
C LEU A 7 5.96 -14.29 22.35
N HIS A 8 5.83 -14.32 23.67
CA HIS A 8 5.08 -13.30 24.43
C HIS A 8 6.13 -12.44 25.15
N ARG A 9 6.26 -11.16 24.77
CA ARG A 9 6.98 -10.17 25.58
C ARG A 9 6.01 -9.06 25.98
N LYS A 10 5.63 -9.06 27.26
CA LYS A 10 4.90 -8.00 27.95
C LYS A 10 5.73 -6.72 27.93
N ARG A 11 5.20 -5.61 27.41
CA ARG A 11 5.71 -4.27 27.70
C ARG A 11 5.16 -3.81 29.05
N LEU A 12 6.05 -3.41 29.96
CA LEU A 12 5.68 -2.73 31.21
C LEU A 12 5.11 -1.36 30.87
N ALA A 13 3.93 -1.06 31.42
CA ALA A 13 3.34 0.27 31.41
C ALA A 13 3.95 1.11 32.55
N PHE A 14 4.51 2.27 32.23
CA PHE A 14 4.78 3.31 33.21
C PHE A 14 3.73 4.41 33.07
N ASN A 15 2.94 4.60 34.13
CA ASN A 15 2.01 5.71 34.26
C ASN A 15 2.80 6.97 34.69
N LEU A 16 2.63 8.07 33.95
CA LEU A 16 2.88 9.41 34.46
C LEU A 16 1.77 10.33 33.93
N THR A 17 0.93 10.74 34.87
CA THR A 17 -0.14 11.72 34.71
C THR A 17 0.44 13.14 34.66
N SER A 18 0.15 13.89 33.60
CA SER A 18 -0.01 15.35 33.72
C SER A 18 -0.98 15.87 32.65
N SER A 19 -1.94 16.67 33.09
CA SER A 19 -3.11 17.15 32.37
C SER A 19 -2.84 18.50 31.68
N LEU A 20 -3.02 18.56 30.35
CA LEU A 20 -3.15 19.79 29.56
C LEU A 20 -4.16 19.54 28.41
N PRO A 21 -4.89 20.57 27.93
CA PRO A 21 -6.17 20.40 27.25
C PRO A 21 -6.03 19.84 25.83
N ALA A 22 -6.99 18.96 25.49
CA ALA A 22 -7.08 18.23 24.24
C ALA A 22 -7.30 19.15 23.03
N ARG A 23 -6.20 19.59 22.41
CA ARG A 23 -6.17 19.89 20.98
C ARG A 23 -5.91 18.58 20.23
N ILE A 24 -6.74 18.32 19.24
CA ILE A 24 -6.71 17.18 18.32
C ILE A 24 -5.27 16.87 17.88
N ARG A 25 -4.61 15.93 18.57
CA ARG A 25 -3.43 15.19 18.11
C ARG A 25 -3.92 13.92 17.44
N GLN A 26 -4.56 14.06 16.29
CA GLN A 26 -4.83 12.94 15.38
C GLN A 26 -4.04 13.18 14.09
N ALA A 27 -2.80 12.68 14.08
CA ALA A 27 -2.07 12.16 12.92
C ALA A 27 -0.66 11.83 13.41
N GLY A 28 -0.40 10.55 13.71
CA GLY A 28 0.99 10.10 13.81
C GLY A 28 1.62 10.26 12.42
N GLY A 29 2.54 11.21 12.27
CA GLY A 29 3.29 11.38 11.02
C GLY A 29 4.11 10.13 10.69
N PHE A 30 4.63 10.03 9.46
CA PHE A 30 5.50 8.91 9.07
C PHE A 30 6.84 8.96 9.80
N ARG A 31 7.24 10.16 10.23
CA ARG A 31 8.24 10.42 11.27
C ARG A 31 7.64 10.36 12.68
N SER A 32 6.80 9.35 12.95
CA SER A 32 6.24 9.16 14.29
C SER A 32 7.33 8.77 15.27
N ASP A 33 7.10 9.01 16.57
CA ASP A 33 7.96 8.52 17.64
C ASP A 33 8.21 7.00 17.53
N ALA A 34 7.21 6.24 17.06
CA ALA A 34 7.34 4.80 16.83
C ALA A 34 8.31 4.47 15.69
N ALA A 35 8.27 5.21 14.58
CA ALA A 35 9.21 5.02 13.48
C ALA A 35 10.64 5.43 13.87
N LEU A 36 10.77 6.53 14.62
CA LEU A 36 12.07 6.98 15.15
C LEU A 36 12.65 5.99 16.15
N ALA A 37 11.82 5.39 17.00
CA ALA A 37 12.22 4.33 17.92
C ALA A 37 12.68 3.07 17.17
N ALA A 38 11.98 2.65 16.12
CA ALA A 38 12.38 1.52 15.28
C ALA A 38 13.73 1.79 14.56
N ILE A 39 13.96 3.03 14.12
CA ILE A 39 15.24 3.44 13.56
C ILE A 39 16.33 3.38 14.64
N ALA A 40 16.08 3.89 15.85
CA ALA A 40 17.06 3.85 16.94
C ALA A 40 17.45 2.41 17.30
N GLU A 41 16.49 1.50 17.40
CA GLU A 41 16.74 0.07 17.62
C GLU A 41 17.56 -0.55 16.48
N ALA A 42 17.27 -0.18 15.22
CA ALA A 42 18.04 -0.65 14.07
C ALA A 42 19.49 -0.13 14.07
N ARG A 43 19.74 1.07 14.62
CA ARG A 43 21.10 1.61 14.81
C ARG A 43 21.86 0.82 15.86
N GLU A 44 21.24 0.58 17.02
CA GLU A 44 21.85 -0.17 18.11
C GLU A 44 22.20 -1.60 17.70
N SER A 45 21.31 -2.24 16.94
CA SER A 45 21.49 -3.60 16.41
C SER A 45 22.36 -3.67 15.16
N LYS A 46 22.81 -2.54 14.60
CA LYS A 46 23.58 -2.45 13.34
C LYS A 46 22.92 -3.23 12.20
N THR A 47 21.62 -2.98 12.02
CA THR A 47 20.81 -3.63 10.98
C THR A 47 21.41 -3.39 9.59
N GLN A 48 21.60 -4.47 8.82
CA GLN A 48 22.26 -4.42 7.51
C GLN A 48 21.31 -4.09 6.35
N ASN A 49 20.02 -4.37 6.49
CA ASN A 49 19.04 -4.21 5.41
C ASN A 49 17.95 -3.20 5.79
N LEU A 50 17.71 -2.24 4.91
CA LEU A 50 16.63 -1.26 5.04
C LEU A 50 15.61 -1.47 3.92
N VAL A 51 14.32 -1.50 4.26
CA VAL A 51 13.22 -1.56 3.30
C VAL A 51 12.34 -0.35 3.52
N LEU A 52 12.19 0.46 2.48
CA LEU A 52 11.24 1.55 2.43
C LEU A 52 10.17 1.17 1.42
N TYR A 53 8.89 1.30 1.76
CA TYR A 53 7.79 1.04 0.83
C TYR A 53 6.83 2.20 0.71
N ASN A 54 6.29 2.41 -0.49
CA ASN A 54 5.33 3.47 -0.75
C ASN A 54 4.04 3.28 0.05
N TYR A 55 3.72 4.20 0.95
CA TYR A 55 2.50 4.19 1.74
C TYR A 55 1.58 5.36 1.32
N PRO A 56 0.24 5.16 1.24
CA PRO A 56 -0.53 3.94 1.53
C PRO A 56 -0.80 3.10 0.26
N SER A 57 0.23 2.62 -0.41
CA SER A 57 0.07 1.74 -1.59
C SER A 57 -0.06 0.28 -1.18
N PHE A 58 -1.02 -0.44 -1.78
CA PHE A 58 -1.11 -1.89 -1.62
C PHE A 58 0.03 -2.60 -2.35
N SER A 59 0.44 -2.10 -3.52
CA SER A 59 1.64 -2.57 -4.23
C SER A 59 2.85 -2.49 -3.30
N GLY A 60 3.06 -1.32 -2.66
CA GLY A 60 4.13 -1.12 -1.68
C GLY A 60 4.02 -2.04 -0.46
N ALA A 61 2.83 -2.23 0.10
CA ALA A 61 2.62 -3.08 1.27
C ALA A 61 2.89 -4.57 0.98
N PHE A 62 2.46 -5.08 -0.17
CA PHE A 62 2.77 -6.44 -0.61
C PHE A 62 4.26 -6.60 -0.96
N SER A 63 4.88 -5.62 -1.61
CA SER A 63 6.34 -5.62 -1.79
C SER A 63 7.08 -5.70 -0.44
N ALA A 64 6.62 -4.95 0.57
CA ALA A 64 7.19 -4.99 1.92
C ALA A 64 7.00 -6.36 2.60
N LEU A 65 5.85 -7.01 2.40
CA LEU A 65 5.60 -8.38 2.85
C LEU A 65 6.63 -9.35 2.26
N PHE A 66 6.85 -9.33 0.94
CA PHE A 66 7.81 -10.21 0.28
C PHE A 66 9.25 -9.98 0.76
N ALA A 67 9.63 -8.72 0.92
CA ALA A 67 10.92 -8.37 1.51
C ALA A 67 11.03 -8.89 2.95
N HIS A 68 9.99 -8.73 3.77
CA HIS A 68 9.96 -9.21 5.15
C HIS A 68 10.14 -10.72 5.22
N ILE A 69 9.34 -11.49 4.47
CA ILE A 69 9.41 -12.96 4.46
C ILE A 69 10.80 -13.43 4.01
N PHE A 70 11.35 -12.84 2.93
CA PHE A 70 12.68 -13.19 2.43
C PHE A 70 13.77 -13.02 3.50
N HIS A 71 13.80 -11.86 4.17
CA HIS A 71 14.82 -11.59 5.19
C HIS A 71 14.61 -12.46 6.44
N CYS A 72 13.35 -12.72 6.83
CA CYS A 72 13.02 -13.62 7.94
C CYS A 72 13.50 -15.06 7.68
N ARG A 73 13.26 -15.60 6.48
CA ARG A 73 13.71 -16.96 6.11
C ARG A 73 15.22 -17.12 6.13
N LEU A 74 15.95 -16.06 5.77
CA LEU A 74 17.42 -16.07 5.78
C LEU A 74 18.03 -15.62 7.11
N HIS A 75 17.20 -15.35 8.13
CA HIS A 75 17.62 -14.79 9.41
C HIS A 75 18.48 -13.51 9.27
N LEU A 76 18.16 -12.68 8.27
CA LEU A 76 18.87 -11.43 8.00
C LEU A 76 18.21 -10.26 8.74
N PRO A 77 18.97 -9.47 9.52
CA PRO A 77 18.45 -8.26 10.15
C PRO A 77 17.91 -7.28 9.10
N CYS A 78 16.66 -6.84 9.26
CA CYS A 78 15.98 -5.97 8.32
C CYS A 78 15.03 -4.99 9.02
N LEU A 79 15.18 -3.70 8.74
CA LEU A 79 14.24 -2.66 9.16
C LEU A 79 13.29 -2.34 8.02
N VAL A 80 11.99 -2.49 8.23
CA VAL A 80 10.96 -2.13 7.25
C VAL A 80 10.19 -0.90 7.71
N LEU A 81 10.09 0.14 6.88
CA LEU A 81 9.40 1.39 7.20
C LEU A 81 8.44 1.83 6.08
N PRO A 82 7.25 2.34 6.43
CA PRO A 82 6.36 3.00 5.47
C PRO A 82 6.92 4.37 5.08
N PHE A 83 7.02 4.63 3.78
CA PHE A 83 7.46 5.89 3.21
C PHE A 83 6.28 6.66 2.63
N SER A 84 6.09 7.92 3.04
CA SER A 84 5.06 8.81 2.51
C SER A 84 5.65 9.99 1.76
N SER A 85 4.97 10.43 0.71
CA SER A 85 5.31 11.66 -0.02
C SER A 85 4.90 12.95 0.72
N VAL A 86 4.03 12.86 1.74
CA VAL A 86 3.54 14.04 2.49
C VAL A 86 4.59 14.52 3.49
N GLU A 87 5.20 13.58 4.23
CA GLU A 87 6.27 13.84 5.19
C GLU A 87 7.37 12.77 5.03
N PRO A 88 8.21 12.88 3.99
CA PRO A 88 9.18 11.84 3.66
C PRO A 88 10.32 11.77 4.69
N PHE A 89 10.91 10.58 4.83
CA PHE A 89 12.19 10.44 5.50
C PHE A 89 13.28 11.18 4.71
N ARG A 90 14.20 11.76 5.45
CA ARG A 90 15.45 12.35 5.00
C ARG A 90 16.54 11.30 5.14
N VAL A 91 17.58 11.42 4.32
CA VAL A 91 18.73 10.51 4.38
C VAL A 91 19.37 10.53 5.78
N GLU A 92 19.36 11.69 6.43
CA GLU A 92 19.93 11.90 7.76
C GLU A 92 19.10 11.30 8.89
N ASP A 93 17.85 10.88 8.64
CA ASP A 93 17.00 10.30 9.67
C ASP A 93 17.45 8.88 10.03
N PHE A 94 18.11 8.14 9.13
CA PHE A 94 18.41 6.73 9.36
C PHE A 94 19.63 6.53 10.28
N GLN A 95 20.78 7.12 9.98
CA GLN A 95 22.05 7.02 10.74
C GLN A 95 22.40 5.60 11.22
N ILE A 96 22.03 4.57 10.44
CA ILE A 96 22.36 3.17 10.71
C ILE A 96 23.72 2.90 10.09
N GLU A 97 24.72 2.62 10.94
CA GLU A 97 26.04 2.19 10.49
C GLU A 97 26.00 0.73 10.01
N GLY A 98 26.75 0.40 8.95
CA GLY A 98 26.84 -0.96 8.44
C GLY A 98 25.70 -1.39 7.51
N LEU A 99 24.87 -0.46 7.03
CA LEU A 99 23.88 -0.76 5.99
C LEU A 99 24.56 -1.32 4.73
N GLU A 100 24.12 -2.50 4.30
CA GLU A 100 24.58 -3.16 3.07
C GLU A 100 23.62 -2.93 1.91
N ARG A 101 22.32 -3.00 2.18
CA ARG A 101 21.26 -2.91 1.15
C ARG A 101 20.11 -2.05 1.61
N CYS A 102 19.60 -1.23 0.69
CA CYS A 102 18.33 -0.53 0.83
C CYS A 102 17.41 -0.87 -0.33
N TYR A 103 16.19 -1.25 -0.03
CA TYR A 103 15.13 -1.51 -0.99
C TYR A 103 14.15 -0.35 -1.00
N LEU A 104 13.82 0.17 -2.19
CA LEU A 104 12.77 1.17 -2.39
C LEU A 104 11.63 0.49 -3.15
N LEU A 105 10.49 0.30 -2.50
CA LEU A 105 9.43 -0.59 -3.00
C LEU A 105 8.18 0.20 -3.40
N ASP A 106 7.81 0.12 -4.69
CA ASP A 106 6.72 0.89 -5.31
C ASP A 106 6.98 2.42 -5.33
N PHE A 107 8.25 2.84 -5.28
CA PHE A 107 8.71 4.21 -5.49
C PHE A 107 10.24 4.26 -5.61
N LEU A 108 10.77 5.34 -6.20
CA LEU A 108 12.22 5.61 -6.28
C LEU A 108 12.71 6.78 -5.39
N GLY A 109 11.81 7.33 -4.57
CA GLY A 109 12.08 8.52 -3.74
C GLY A 109 12.10 9.84 -4.54
N PRO A 110 12.26 10.98 -3.85
CA PRO A 110 12.49 12.28 -4.49
C PRO A 110 13.76 12.29 -5.36
N PRO A 111 13.91 13.24 -6.30
CA PRO A 111 15.14 13.38 -7.10
C PRO A 111 16.40 13.44 -6.21
N GLY A 112 17.41 12.64 -6.55
CA GLY A 112 18.68 12.54 -5.80
C GLY A 112 18.63 11.70 -4.52
N PHE A 113 17.45 11.30 -4.03
CA PHE A 113 17.29 10.57 -2.77
C PHE A 113 18.07 9.25 -2.73
N ALA A 114 17.86 8.38 -3.73
CA ALA A 114 18.52 7.09 -3.81
C ALA A 114 20.06 7.22 -3.87
N LEU A 115 20.56 8.18 -4.64
CA LEU A 115 21.99 8.44 -4.77
C LEU A 115 22.60 8.97 -3.47
N ALA A 116 21.90 9.90 -2.80
CA ALA A 116 22.31 10.42 -1.50
C ALA A 116 22.35 9.32 -0.43
N LEU A 117 21.37 8.41 -0.42
CA LEU A 117 21.33 7.27 0.49
C LEU A 117 22.48 6.28 0.22
N SER A 118 22.74 5.96 -1.06
CA SER A 118 23.87 5.11 -1.45
C SER A 118 25.21 5.72 -1.04
N ARG A 119 25.42 7.01 -1.28
CA ARG A 119 26.68 7.71 -0.93
C ARG A 119 26.87 7.82 0.57
N ARG A 120 25.82 8.18 1.31
CA ARG A 120 25.89 8.38 2.77
C ARG A 120 26.24 7.10 3.51
N TYR A 121 25.66 5.98 3.10
CA TYR A 121 25.79 4.71 3.81
C TYR A 121 26.67 3.69 3.08
N ALA A 122 27.24 4.06 1.93
CA ALA A 122 28.00 3.17 1.05
C ALA A 122 27.26 1.88 0.65
N CYS A 123 25.93 1.86 0.75
CA CYS A 123 25.08 0.67 0.57
C CYS A 123 24.55 0.54 -0.86
N LYS A 124 24.15 -0.68 -1.23
CA LYS A 124 23.50 -0.98 -2.52
C LYS A 124 22.02 -0.60 -2.45
N ILE A 125 21.55 0.16 -3.43
CA ILE A 125 20.15 0.56 -3.56
C ILE A 125 19.48 -0.27 -4.66
N ILE A 126 18.34 -0.86 -4.35
CA ILE A 126 17.51 -1.59 -5.31
C ILE A 126 16.10 -0.99 -5.25
N GLY A 127 15.71 -0.27 -6.30
CA GLY A 127 14.40 0.37 -6.38
C GLY A 127 13.47 -0.32 -7.36
N PHE A 128 12.19 -0.39 -7.02
CA PHE A 128 11.12 -0.94 -7.84
C PHE A 128 10.03 0.10 -8.05
N ASP A 129 9.60 0.28 -9.29
CA ASP A 129 8.45 1.12 -9.64
C ASP A 129 7.83 0.60 -10.95
N HIS A 130 6.61 0.99 -11.24
CA HIS A 130 5.92 0.64 -12.49
C HIS A 130 5.40 1.86 -13.25
N ARG A 131 5.65 3.08 -12.73
CA ARG A 131 5.08 4.31 -13.29
C ARG A 131 6.02 4.95 -14.29
N LYS A 132 5.50 5.28 -15.47
CA LYS A 132 6.23 6.02 -16.53
C LYS A 132 6.82 7.35 -16.03
N SER A 133 6.21 7.97 -15.02
CA SER A 133 6.68 9.23 -14.43
C SER A 133 8.08 9.17 -13.81
N VAL A 134 8.63 7.98 -13.55
CA VAL A 134 9.95 7.83 -12.94
C VAL A 134 11.10 7.75 -13.96
N LEU A 135 10.80 7.64 -15.25
CA LEU A 135 11.81 7.53 -16.32
C LEU A 135 12.84 8.67 -16.30
N SER A 136 12.37 9.91 -16.13
CA SER A 136 13.26 11.08 -16.04
C SER A 136 14.22 11.01 -14.86
N ARG A 137 13.84 10.30 -13.78
CA ARG A 137 14.69 10.10 -12.60
C ARG A 137 15.76 9.04 -12.86
N ILE A 138 15.42 7.96 -13.56
CA ILE A 138 16.37 6.89 -13.89
C ILE A 138 17.47 7.42 -14.81
N GLN A 139 17.09 8.16 -15.86
CA GLN A 139 18.04 8.73 -16.82
C GLN A 139 19.08 9.62 -16.13
N SER A 140 18.68 10.37 -15.10
CA SER A 140 19.61 11.20 -14.32
C SER A 140 20.60 10.42 -13.43
N ILE A 141 20.35 9.13 -13.19
CA ILE A 141 21.10 8.29 -12.23
C ILE A 141 21.97 7.25 -12.95
N GLN A 142 21.56 6.78 -14.13
CA GLN A 142 22.32 5.81 -14.94
C GLN A 142 23.74 6.30 -15.27
N ASP A 143 23.97 7.61 -15.30
CA ASP A 143 25.28 8.20 -15.53
C ASP A 143 26.18 8.27 -14.28
N CYS A 144 25.72 7.83 -13.08
CA CYS A 144 26.33 8.30 -11.83
C CYS A 144 26.56 7.28 -10.68
N ALA A 145 26.14 6.00 -10.75
CA ALA A 145 26.39 5.08 -9.62
C ALA A 145 26.30 3.55 -9.88
N ASP A 146 27.43 2.84 -9.71
CA ASP A 146 27.50 1.36 -9.74
C ASP A 146 26.68 0.65 -8.64
N LYS A 147 26.33 1.37 -7.56
CA LYS A 147 25.63 0.84 -6.38
C LYS A 147 24.11 1.05 -6.41
N VAL A 148 23.56 1.65 -7.46
CA VAL A 148 22.12 1.94 -7.56
C VAL A 148 21.55 1.20 -8.77
N SER A 149 20.58 0.31 -8.52
CA SER A 149 19.87 -0.41 -9.57
C SER A 149 18.36 -0.17 -9.46
N PHE A 150 17.72 0.16 -10.58
CA PHE A 150 16.27 0.31 -10.64
C PHE A 150 15.64 -0.73 -11.55
N CYS A 151 14.65 -1.43 -11.02
CA CYS A 151 13.81 -2.39 -11.71
C CYS A 151 12.47 -1.72 -12.01
N VAL A 152 12.34 -1.14 -13.21
CA VAL A 152 11.12 -0.45 -13.61
C VAL A 152 10.46 -1.18 -14.77
N ASP A 153 9.24 -1.64 -14.53
CA ASP A 153 8.44 -2.43 -15.48
C ASP A 153 7.09 -1.74 -15.67
N PHE A 154 6.74 -1.41 -16.92
CA PHE A 154 5.47 -0.73 -17.24
C PHE A 154 4.32 -1.69 -17.52
N GLU A 155 4.62 -2.98 -17.65
CA GLU A 155 3.66 -4.05 -17.95
C GLU A 155 3.39 -4.92 -16.72
N LYS A 156 4.14 -4.72 -15.63
CA LYS A 156 4.03 -5.47 -14.38
C LYS A 156 4.00 -4.53 -13.18
N SER A 157 3.15 -4.81 -12.20
CA SER A 157 3.09 -4.02 -10.96
C SER A 157 4.35 -4.18 -10.12
N SER A 158 4.62 -3.21 -9.26
CA SER A 158 5.78 -3.26 -8.35
C SER A 158 5.67 -4.41 -7.35
N SER A 159 4.49 -4.74 -6.84
CA SER A 159 4.30 -5.92 -5.99
C SER A 159 4.64 -7.22 -6.69
N SER A 160 4.18 -7.41 -7.93
CA SER A 160 4.47 -8.63 -8.68
C SER A 160 5.95 -8.73 -9.06
N ALA A 161 6.59 -7.62 -9.47
CA ALA A 161 8.02 -7.61 -9.79
C ALA A 161 8.90 -7.90 -8.56
N VAL A 162 8.51 -7.40 -7.38
CA VAL A 162 9.20 -7.67 -6.12
C VAL A 162 9.01 -9.12 -5.66
N TYR A 163 7.81 -9.69 -5.87
CA TYR A 163 7.53 -11.11 -5.61
C TYR A 163 8.46 -12.02 -6.42
N ASP A 164 8.55 -11.79 -7.73
CA ASP A 164 9.49 -12.52 -8.61
C ASP A 164 10.92 -12.35 -8.13
N PHE A 165 11.35 -11.11 -7.87
CA PHE A 165 12.72 -10.80 -7.48
C PHE A 165 13.15 -11.56 -6.23
N PHE A 166 12.36 -11.53 -5.16
CA PHE A 166 12.70 -12.23 -3.93
C PHE A 166 12.54 -13.75 -4.05
N SER A 167 11.61 -14.23 -4.87
CA SER A 167 11.48 -15.66 -5.17
C SER A 167 12.71 -16.20 -5.89
N SER A 168 13.17 -15.52 -6.95
CA SER A 168 14.40 -15.89 -7.65
C SER A 168 15.63 -15.78 -6.75
N LYS A 169 15.72 -14.69 -5.96
CA LYS A 169 16.81 -14.51 -4.99
C LYS A 169 16.88 -15.63 -3.96
N LEU A 170 15.74 -16.12 -3.48
CA LEU A 170 15.69 -17.19 -2.50
C LEU A 170 16.09 -18.53 -3.12
N ALA A 171 15.67 -18.80 -4.36
CA ALA A 171 16.06 -19.99 -5.10
C ALA A 171 17.58 -20.06 -5.39
N ASP A 172 18.24 -18.92 -5.57
CA ASP A 172 19.70 -18.84 -5.75
C ASP A 172 20.49 -19.18 -4.47
N VAL A 173 19.87 -19.04 -3.30
CA VAL A 173 20.49 -19.41 -2.02
C VAL A 173 20.45 -20.94 -1.91
N LYS A 174 21.57 -21.59 -2.24
CA LYS A 174 21.73 -23.05 -2.15
C LYS A 174 21.24 -23.55 -0.78
N SER A 175 20.16 -24.31 -0.76
CA SER A 175 19.75 -25.02 0.46
C SER A 175 20.71 -26.20 0.68
N PRO A 176 21.22 -26.40 1.90
CA PRO A 176 22.04 -27.57 2.23
C PRO A 176 21.29 -28.90 2.00
N ASP A 177 19.96 -28.87 2.11
CA ASP A 177 19.08 -30.05 2.11
C ASP A 177 18.34 -30.29 0.77
N GLY A 178 18.60 -29.49 -0.27
CA GLY A 178 18.04 -29.69 -1.61
C GLY A 178 16.54 -29.35 -1.77
N GLU A 179 15.82 -29.03 -0.69
CA GLU A 179 14.47 -28.45 -0.79
C GLU A 179 14.57 -26.97 -1.19
N VAL A 180 13.92 -26.61 -2.30
CA VAL A 180 13.77 -25.22 -2.74
C VAL A 180 12.64 -24.61 -1.92
N ALA A 181 12.98 -23.84 -0.89
CA ALA A 181 11.99 -23.11 -0.11
C ALA A 181 11.37 -22.00 -0.99
N GLY A 182 10.07 -22.09 -1.26
CA GLY A 182 9.32 -21.03 -1.92
C GLY A 182 9.29 -19.75 -1.07
N LEU A 183 9.00 -18.59 -1.70
CA LEU A 183 8.82 -17.34 -0.95
C LEU A 183 7.50 -17.32 -0.17
N LEU A 184 6.50 -18.09 -0.58
CA LEU A 184 5.25 -18.27 0.14
C LEU A 184 5.07 -19.74 0.48
N GLU A 185 4.32 -20.02 1.54
CA GLU A 185 3.88 -21.39 1.80
C GLU A 185 2.89 -21.82 0.71
N PRO A 186 2.86 -23.11 0.31
CA PRO A 186 1.99 -23.59 -0.76
C PRO A 186 0.51 -23.25 -0.55
N GLU A 187 0.04 -23.23 0.70
CA GLU A 187 -1.35 -22.91 1.05
C GLU A 187 -1.70 -21.43 0.86
N GLU A 188 -0.69 -20.54 0.87
CA GLU A 188 -0.86 -19.09 0.74
C GLU A 188 -0.64 -18.63 -0.69
N GLN A 189 0.17 -19.36 -1.47
CA GLN A 189 0.65 -18.94 -2.78
C GLN A 189 -0.48 -18.59 -3.75
N ASP A 190 -1.40 -19.51 -4.01
CA ASP A 190 -2.51 -19.29 -4.96
C ASP A 190 -3.38 -18.08 -4.57
N ARG A 191 -3.62 -17.92 -3.25
CA ARG A 191 -4.42 -16.83 -2.71
C ARG A 191 -3.71 -15.49 -2.91
N VAL A 192 -2.45 -15.39 -2.54
CA VAL A 192 -1.65 -14.16 -2.66
C VAL A 192 -1.45 -13.81 -4.13
N GLU A 193 -1.14 -14.77 -5.00
CA GLU A 193 -0.98 -14.54 -6.44
C GLU A 193 -2.26 -14.03 -7.09
N MET A 194 -3.44 -14.52 -6.67
CA MET A 194 -4.71 -13.99 -7.13
C MET A 194 -4.93 -12.54 -6.66
N VAL A 195 -4.56 -12.20 -5.43
CA VAL A 195 -4.63 -10.81 -4.94
C VAL A 195 -3.68 -9.90 -5.73
N LEU A 196 -2.47 -10.37 -6.03
CA LEU A 196 -1.50 -9.64 -6.86
C LEU A 196 -2.04 -9.34 -8.25
N LYS A 197 -2.70 -10.30 -8.91
CA LYS A 197 -3.33 -10.07 -10.24
C LYS A 197 -4.35 -8.93 -10.19
N TYR A 198 -5.19 -8.87 -9.15
CA TYR A 198 -6.15 -7.79 -8.99
C TYR A 198 -5.49 -6.45 -8.66
N ILE A 199 -4.43 -6.43 -7.82
CA ILE A 199 -3.66 -5.21 -7.55
C ILE A 199 -3.02 -4.69 -8.84
N GLU A 200 -2.42 -5.58 -9.63
CA GLU A 200 -1.77 -5.25 -10.89
C GLU A 200 -2.73 -4.67 -11.92
N ASP A 201 -3.92 -5.26 -12.08
CA ASP A 201 -4.97 -4.73 -12.95
C ASP A 201 -5.38 -3.30 -12.58
N VAL A 202 -5.42 -2.99 -11.27
CA VAL A 202 -5.70 -1.64 -10.77
C VAL A 202 -4.51 -0.69 -10.97
N ASP A 203 -3.30 -1.10 -10.64
CA ASP A 203 -2.08 -0.28 -10.74
C ASP A 203 -1.80 0.11 -12.20
N LEU A 204 -1.92 -0.86 -13.12
CA LEU A 204 -1.73 -0.67 -14.55
C LEU A 204 -2.97 -0.09 -15.26
N ARG A 205 -4.08 0.09 -14.53
CA ARG A 205 -5.35 0.64 -15.03
C ARG A 205 -5.92 -0.14 -16.21
N GLN A 206 -5.80 -1.45 -16.17
CA GLN A 206 -6.31 -2.35 -17.21
C GLN A 206 -7.83 -2.53 -17.09
N TRP A 207 -8.34 -2.61 -15.85
CA TRP A 207 -9.77 -2.81 -15.55
C TRP A 207 -10.37 -4.06 -16.21
N SER A 208 -9.57 -5.09 -16.39
CA SER A 208 -9.90 -6.28 -17.17
C SER A 208 -10.49 -7.41 -16.33
N LEU A 209 -10.13 -7.48 -15.04
CA LEU A 209 -10.58 -8.54 -14.16
C LEU A 209 -12.04 -8.38 -13.73
N PRO A 210 -12.77 -9.49 -13.55
CA PRO A 210 -14.17 -9.45 -13.13
C PRO A 210 -14.30 -8.79 -11.76
N ASP A 211 -15.39 -8.07 -11.53
CA ASP A 211 -15.69 -7.43 -10.24
C ASP A 211 -14.58 -6.48 -9.71
N ILE A 212 -13.67 -5.99 -10.57
CA ILE A 212 -12.54 -5.14 -10.17
C ILE A 212 -12.96 -3.89 -9.37
N LYS A 213 -14.13 -3.32 -9.70
CA LYS A 213 -14.71 -2.20 -8.94
C LYS A 213 -15.04 -2.62 -7.51
N ALA A 214 -15.66 -3.80 -7.33
CA ALA A 214 -16.00 -4.32 -6.00
C ALA A 214 -14.73 -4.65 -5.23
N PHE A 215 -13.77 -5.35 -5.86
CA PHE A 215 -12.46 -5.61 -5.26
C PHE A 215 -11.79 -4.33 -4.75
N ARG A 216 -11.70 -3.28 -5.59
CA ARG A 216 -11.08 -2.00 -5.23
C ARG A 216 -11.78 -1.32 -4.04
N ILE A 217 -13.11 -1.41 -3.97
CA ILE A 217 -13.89 -0.87 -2.85
C ILE A 217 -13.61 -1.66 -1.58
N GLY A 218 -13.66 -3.00 -1.64
CA GLY A 218 -13.34 -3.86 -0.49
C GLY A 218 -11.91 -3.64 0.01
N LEU A 219 -10.96 -3.51 -0.91
CA LEU A 219 -9.55 -3.25 -0.61
C LEU A 219 -9.36 -1.85 0.01
N SER A 220 -10.15 -0.85 -0.38
CA SER A 220 -9.97 0.53 0.13
C SER A 220 -10.11 0.66 1.66
N GLU A 221 -10.91 -0.19 2.31
CA GLU A 221 -11.06 -0.22 3.77
C GLU A 221 -9.78 -0.68 4.48
N TRP A 222 -8.87 -1.35 3.76
CA TRP A 222 -7.59 -1.82 4.30
C TRP A 222 -6.49 -0.77 4.33
N ARG A 223 -6.68 0.42 3.71
CA ARG A 223 -5.62 1.44 3.60
C ARG A 223 -5.06 1.92 4.94
N SER A 224 -5.88 1.98 5.99
CA SER A 224 -5.42 2.35 7.32
C SER A 224 -4.62 1.24 8.03
N LYS A 225 -4.69 0.00 7.53
CA LYS A 225 -4.09 -1.20 8.15
C LYS A 225 -2.71 -1.55 7.58
N ILE A 226 -2.29 -0.93 6.48
CA ILE A 226 -1.04 -1.25 5.77
C ILE A 226 0.18 -0.43 6.23
N ASN A 227 0.18 0.00 7.50
CA ASN A 227 1.34 0.63 8.13
C ASN A 227 1.98 -0.37 9.11
N CYS A 228 3.16 -0.90 8.78
CA CYS A 228 3.83 -1.92 9.58
C CYS A 228 4.28 -1.43 10.97
N ILE A 229 4.42 -0.13 11.17
CA ILE A 229 4.84 0.46 12.45
C ILE A 229 3.66 0.56 13.41
N THR A 230 2.49 0.97 12.90
CA THR A 230 1.29 1.12 13.75
C THR A 230 0.43 -0.14 13.79
N ASN A 231 0.61 -1.08 12.86
CA ASN A 231 -0.06 -2.37 12.83
C ASN A 231 0.98 -3.51 12.84
N PRO A 232 1.32 -4.07 14.02
CA PRO A 232 2.31 -5.14 14.12
C PRO A 232 1.86 -6.43 13.43
N HIS A 233 0.55 -6.60 13.21
CA HIS A 233 -0.03 -7.77 12.53
C HIS A 233 -0.29 -7.50 11.04
N MET A 234 0.46 -6.57 10.42
CA MET A 234 0.22 -6.20 9.02
C MET A 234 0.47 -7.39 8.10
N TYR A 235 1.58 -8.10 8.28
CA TYR A 235 2.02 -9.13 7.34
C TYR A 235 1.12 -10.37 7.37
N GLU A 236 0.77 -10.85 8.56
CA GLU A 236 -0.15 -11.97 8.75
C GLU A 236 -1.50 -11.65 8.12
N LYS A 237 -2.01 -10.43 8.35
CA LYS A 237 -3.27 -10.01 7.74
C LYS A 237 -3.19 -9.87 6.21
N LEU A 238 -2.05 -9.43 5.65
CA LEU A 238 -1.88 -9.36 4.20
C LEU A 238 -1.90 -10.76 3.57
N LEU A 239 -1.28 -11.75 4.23
CA LEU A 239 -1.31 -13.15 3.81
C LEU A 239 -2.73 -13.73 3.85
N GLU A 240 -3.54 -13.32 4.81
CA GLU A 240 -4.95 -13.73 4.96
C GLU A 240 -5.92 -13.09 3.96
N ILE A 241 -5.51 -12.04 3.23
CA ILE A 241 -6.41 -11.37 2.27
C ILE A 241 -6.83 -12.36 1.18
N SER A 242 -8.14 -12.39 0.90
CA SER A 242 -8.74 -13.17 -0.18
C SER A 242 -9.48 -12.24 -1.15
N THR A 243 -9.31 -12.47 -2.46
CA THR A 243 -10.05 -11.74 -3.49
C THR A 243 -11.55 -11.97 -3.39
N ILE A 244 -11.98 -13.19 -3.03
CA ILE A 244 -13.39 -13.54 -2.84
C ILE A 244 -14.02 -12.68 -1.74
N ASP A 245 -13.35 -12.57 -0.59
CA ASP A 245 -13.85 -11.81 0.55
C ASP A 245 -13.87 -10.30 0.26
N LEU A 246 -12.83 -9.79 -0.40
CA LEU A 246 -12.77 -8.39 -0.82
C LEU A 246 -13.86 -8.05 -1.83
N ILE A 247 -14.13 -8.92 -2.80
CA ILE A 247 -15.20 -8.73 -3.78
C ILE A 247 -16.57 -8.79 -3.09
N ALA A 248 -16.80 -9.79 -2.23
CA ALA A 248 -18.07 -9.92 -1.50
C ALA A 248 -18.33 -8.68 -0.63
N LYS A 249 -17.32 -8.21 0.09
CA LYS A 249 -17.38 -6.97 0.88
C LYS A 249 -17.63 -5.74 0.01
N GLY A 250 -16.95 -5.65 -1.13
CA GLY A 250 -17.14 -4.60 -2.12
C GLY A 250 -18.57 -4.54 -2.66
N LYS A 251 -19.12 -5.69 -3.07
CA LYS A 251 -20.51 -5.83 -3.55
C LYS A 251 -21.51 -5.42 -2.47
N SER A 252 -21.31 -5.88 -1.23
CA SER A 252 -22.13 -5.46 -0.09
C SER A 252 -22.10 -3.94 0.11
N THR A 253 -20.92 -3.33 0.04
CA THR A 253 -20.75 -1.87 0.18
C THR A 253 -21.44 -1.10 -0.94
N ILE A 254 -21.30 -1.56 -2.19
CA ILE A 254 -22.00 -0.98 -3.35
C ILE A 254 -23.50 -1.04 -3.13
N SER A 255 -24.04 -2.21 -2.76
CA SER A 255 -25.48 -2.39 -2.53
C SER A 255 -26.02 -1.48 -1.44
N ILE A 256 -25.30 -1.34 -0.31
CA ILE A 256 -25.68 -0.42 0.78
C ILE A 256 -25.76 1.03 0.27
N ARG A 257 -24.78 1.45 -0.54
CA ARG A 257 -24.76 2.82 -1.11
C ARG A 257 -25.88 3.03 -2.11
N GLU A 258 -26.17 2.04 -2.95
CA GLU A 258 -27.27 2.11 -3.92
C GLU A 258 -28.63 2.22 -3.23
N ILE A 259 -28.85 1.45 -2.16
CA ILE A 259 -30.07 1.54 -1.34
C ILE A 259 -30.16 2.91 -0.66
N ALA A 260 -29.06 3.41 -0.10
CA ALA A 260 -29.02 4.72 0.55
C ALA A 260 -29.29 5.87 -0.44
N ALA A 261 -28.72 5.81 -1.64
CA ALA A 261 -28.97 6.76 -2.71
C ALA A 261 -30.44 6.71 -3.17
N SER A 262 -31.00 5.50 -3.32
CA SER A 262 -32.40 5.31 -3.73
C SER A 262 -33.38 6.00 -2.79
N LYS A 263 -33.17 5.91 -1.46
CA LYS A 263 -33.98 6.62 -0.45
C LYS A 263 -33.98 8.14 -0.62
N LEU A 264 -32.90 8.74 -1.11
CA LEU A 264 -32.85 10.18 -1.36
C LEU A 264 -33.72 10.56 -2.57
N LEU A 265 -33.82 9.67 -3.55
CA LEU A 265 -34.54 9.92 -4.81
C LEU A 265 -36.06 9.92 -4.67
N ASP A 266 -36.59 9.63 -3.48
CA ASP A 266 -38.01 9.82 -3.16
C ASP A 266 -38.40 11.31 -3.17
N LYS A 267 -37.42 12.21 -3.01
CA LYS A 267 -37.62 13.67 -2.92
C LYS A 267 -37.05 14.43 -4.12
N VAL A 268 -37.06 13.83 -5.30
CA VAL A 268 -36.60 14.49 -6.53
C VAL A 268 -37.49 15.65 -6.93
N PHE A 269 -36.89 16.66 -7.57
CA PHE A 269 -37.58 17.80 -8.15
C PHE A 269 -37.00 18.12 -9.53
N LYS A 270 -37.77 18.81 -10.38
CA LYS A 270 -37.29 19.23 -11.69
C LYS A 270 -36.37 20.44 -11.57
N VAL A 271 -35.28 20.41 -12.30
CA VAL A 271 -34.33 21.51 -12.45
C VAL A 271 -34.36 21.99 -13.89
N ARG A 272 -34.63 23.28 -14.10
CA ARG A 272 -34.58 23.93 -15.41
C ARG A 272 -33.16 24.40 -15.70
N LEU A 273 -32.49 23.74 -16.63
CA LEU A 273 -31.12 24.05 -16.99
C LEU A 273 -31.08 25.33 -17.83
N GLY A 274 -30.36 26.35 -17.35
CA GLY A 274 -30.33 27.68 -17.97
C GLY A 274 -31.71 28.30 -18.10
N GLY A 275 -32.58 28.20 -17.08
CA GLY A 275 -33.95 28.71 -17.15
C GLY A 275 -34.89 27.92 -18.08
N GLY A 276 -34.43 26.81 -18.66
CA GLY A 276 -35.18 25.94 -19.57
C GLY A 276 -34.58 25.86 -20.98
N PHE A 277 -33.66 26.77 -21.35
CA PHE A 277 -33.02 26.78 -22.66
C PHE A 277 -32.24 25.50 -22.98
N TYR A 278 -31.76 24.78 -21.96
CA TYR A 278 -30.99 23.54 -22.13
C TYR A 278 -31.76 22.28 -21.74
N GLY A 279 -33.08 22.39 -21.54
CA GLY A 279 -33.96 21.32 -21.09
C GLY A 279 -34.15 21.26 -19.58
N GLU A 280 -34.82 20.21 -19.13
CA GLU A 280 -35.07 19.91 -17.71
C GLU A 280 -34.39 18.59 -17.34
N CYS A 281 -33.94 18.45 -16.10
CA CYS A 281 -33.48 17.19 -15.50
C CYS A 281 -34.02 17.04 -14.07
N LEU A 282 -33.88 15.86 -13.47
CA LEU A 282 -34.18 15.68 -12.04
C LEU A 282 -32.98 16.07 -11.19
N GLY A 283 -33.26 16.76 -10.08
CA GLY A 283 -32.33 17.06 -9.01
C GLY A 283 -32.83 16.51 -7.68
N VAL A 284 -31.91 16.35 -6.74
CA VAL A 284 -32.20 16.03 -5.33
C VAL A 284 -31.27 16.84 -4.43
N ARG A 285 -31.75 17.22 -3.25
CA ARG A 285 -30.87 17.77 -2.21
C ARG A 285 -30.12 16.61 -1.57
N ALA A 286 -28.79 16.63 -1.66
CA ALA A 286 -27.91 15.62 -1.11
C ALA A 286 -27.12 16.13 0.10
N ASP A 287 -27.70 17.05 0.87
CA ASP A 287 -27.05 17.68 2.02
C ASP A 287 -26.59 16.61 3.03
N GLY A 288 -25.29 16.60 3.36
CA GLY A 288 -24.70 15.60 4.26
C GLY A 288 -24.42 14.22 3.65
N HIS A 289 -24.68 14.02 2.35
CA HIS A 289 -24.52 12.73 1.65
C HIS A 289 -23.49 12.78 0.51
N SER A 290 -22.42 13.55 0.67
CA SER A 290 -21.37 13.72 -0.36
C SER A 290 -20.69 12.40 -0.76
N ASN A 291 -20.66 11.41 0.13
CA ASN A 291 -20.11 10.09 -0.11
C ASN A 291 -20.98 9.20 -1.04
N LEU A 292 -22.18 9.65 -1.41
CA LEU A 292 -23.12 8.94 -2.30
C LEU A 292 -23.28 9.66 -3.65
N SER A 293 -22.47 10.69 -3.94
CA SER A 293 -22.63 11.53 -5.13
C SER A 293 -22.66 10.73 -6.44
N ASP A 294 -21.84 9.70 -6.54
CA ASP A 294 -21.73 8.85 -7.73
C ASP A 294 -22.99 8.01 -7.93
N GLU A 295 -23.47 7.36 -6.87
CA GLU A 295 -24.69 6.56 -6.90
C GLU A 295 -25.94 7.43 -7.14
N ILE A 296 -26.03 8.58 -6.47
CA ILE A 296 -27.10 9.56 -6.67
C ILE A 296 -27.11 10.05 -8.12
N GLY A 297 -25.95 10.46 -8.65
CA GLY A 297 -25.84 10.97 -10.02
C GLY A 297 -26.26 9.95 -11.07
N LYS A 298 -25.84 8.69 -10.91
CA LYS A 298 -26.24 7.59 -11.82
C LYS A 298 -27.74 7.36 -11.79
N GLN A 299 -28.31 7.19 -10.61
CA GLN A 299 -29.74 6.89 -10.48
C GLN A 299 -30.61 8.08 -10.90
N LEU A 300 -30.20 9.33 -10.61
CA LEU A 300 -30.86 10.54 -11.14
C LEU A 300 -30.85 10.59 -12.65
N SER A 301 -29.72 10.25 -13.29
CA SER A 301 -29.61 10.23 -14.75
C SER A 301 -30.60 9.23 -15.34
N PHE A 302 -30.64 7.99 -14.84
CA PHE A 302 -31.62 6.99 -15.29
C PHE A 302 -33.07 7.44 -15.07
N LYS A 303 -33.39 8.00 -13.91
CA LYS A 303 -34.75 8.47 -13.59
C LYS A 303 -35.17 9.67 -14.44
N SER A 304 -34.23 10.55 -14.77
CA SER A 304 -34.47 11.69 -15.67
C SER A 304 -34.78 11.21 -17.08
N THR A 305 -33.94 10.34 -17.64
CA THR A 305 -34.18 9.73 -18.96
C THR A 305 -35.51 8.97 -19.02
N ALA A 306 -35.84 8.19 -17.99
CA ALA A 306 -37.11 7.46 -17.91
C ALA A 306 -38.34 8.40 -17.86
N ALA A 307 -38.16 9.62 -17.36
CA ALA A 307 -39.20 10.66 -17.34
C ALA A 307 -39.22 11.53 -18.63
N GLY A 308 -38.43 11.18 -19.65
CA GLY A 308 -38.31 11.96 -20.89
C GLY A 308 -37.56 13.29 -20.70
N LEU A 309 -36.78 13.40 -19.63
CA LEU A 309 -35.95 14.55 -19.30
C LEU A 309 -34.49 14.32 -19.76
N ARG A 310 -33.71 15.40 -19.79
CA ARG A 310 -32.28 15.35 -20.13
C ARG A 310 -31.46 14.63 -19.06
#